data_AF-A0A8C0BZF3-F1
#
_entry.id   AF-A0A8C0BZF3-F1
#
_cell.length_a   1.000
_cell.length_b   1.000
_cell.length_c   1.000
_cell.angle_alpha   90.00
_cell.angle_beta   90.00
_cell.angle_gamma   90.00
#
_symmetry.space_group_name_H-M   'P 1'
#
loop_
_entity.id
_entity.type
_entity.pdbx_description
1 polymer ?
#
loop_
_entity_poly.entity_id
_entity_poly.type
_entity_poly.pdbx_seq_one_letter_code
_entity_poly.pdbx_strand_id
1 'polypeptide(L)'
;MLLLETLGVKMSFLESIPRHLQLPVAVTCYWIFCAEPKVKLHQLKALLLMIVSGELHRITNDPGMSPNNTILGMEILELIHAQNNFDLDAAHSFCQWQCCLQMGLYLNQLLCTPLSEPDLSRLYSGTLVHRLYQELKSTPSVENLFSLSPKMIQLYQVLLNTVESTVSPDFIQKMTKTKSEPCKKKKASNKKKKAIRCAVPETQHLCNVNRFASLRVDD
;
A
#
# COMPACT_ATOMS: atom_id res chain seq x y z
N MET A 1 -1.26 4.31 24.36
CA MET A 1 0.10 4.55 23.82
C MET A 1 -0.03 5.61 22.75
N LEU A 2 0.70 6.73 22.86
CA LEU A 2 0.47 7.94 22.05
C LEU A 2 0.53 7.71 20.53
N LEU A 3 1.44 6.85 20.06
CA LEU A 3 1.55 6.49 18.64
C LEU A 3 0.27 5.84 18.11
N LEU A 4 -0.28 4.85 18.82
CA LEU A 4 -1.51 4.16 18.40
C LEU A 4 -2.74 5.07 18.46
N GLU A 5 -2.80 5.95 19.45
CA GLU A 5 -3.84 6.96 19.55
C GLU A 5 -3.80 7.94 18.36
N THR A 6 -2.59 8.35 17.95
CA THR A 6 -2.38 9.22 16.77
C THR A 6 -2.78 8.51 15.47
N LEU A 7 -2.51 7.21 15.35
CA LEU A 7 -2.91 6.40 14.20
C LEU A 7 -4.38 5.98 14.25
N GLY A 8 -5.11 6.26 15.33
CA GLY A 8 -6.52 5.90 15.50
C GLY A 8 -6.78 4.42 15.71
N VAL A 9 -5.79 3.65 16.20
CA VAL A 9 -5.87 2.18 16.36
C VAL A 9 -5.78 1.80 17.83
N LYS A 10 -6.55 0.81 18.28
CA LYS A 10 -6.43 0.25 19.63
C LYS A 10 -5.46 -0.92 19.62
N MET A 11 -4.66 -1.05 20.69
CA MET A 11 -3.69 -2.15 20.81
C MET A 11 -4.35 -3.54 20.73
N SER A 12 -5.59 -3.68 21.24
CA SER A 12 -6.36 -4.93 21.21
C SER A 12 -6.56 -5.50 19.80
N PHE A 13 -6.57 -4.67 18.77
CA PHE A 13 -6.67 -5.14 17.38
C PHE A 13 -5.34 -5.71 16.86
N LEU A 14 -4.21 -5.32 17.45
CA LEU A 14 -2.87 -5.68 16.98
C LEU A 14 -2.25 -6.87 17.72
N GLU A 15 -2.93 -7.41 18.74
CA GLU A 15 -2.42 -8.51 19.58
C GLU A 15 -2.17 -9.80 18.77
N SER A 16 -2.99 -10.05 17.75
CA SER A 16 -2.86 -11.20 16.85
C SER A 16 -1.81 -11.00 15.74
N ILE A 17 -1.28 -9.78 15.61
CA ILE A 17 -0.36 -9.38 14.54
C ILE A 17 1.08 -9.58 15.00
N PRO A 18 1.97 -10.17 14.18
CA PRO A 18 3.40 -10.24 14.48
C PRO A 18 3.98 -8.86 14.82
N ARG A 19 4.84 -8.78 15.85
CA ARG A 19 5.31 -7.48 16.41
C ARG A 19 5.89 -6.52 15.38
N HIS A 20 6.70 -7.02 14.44
CA HIS A 20 7.30 -6.21 13.39
C HIS A 20 6.30 -5.75 12.30
N LEU A 21 5.10 -6.31 12.26
CA LEU A 21 4.02 -5.89 11.36
C LEU A 21 2.96 -5.00 12.04
N GLN A 22 2.99 -4.85 13.36
CA GLN A 22 2.01 -4.03 14.09
C GLN A 22 1.99 -2.58 13.61
N LEU A 23 3.17 -1.97 13.43
CA LEU A 23 3.28 -0.60 12.92
C LEU A 23 2.78 -0.48 11.46
N PRO A 24 3.23 -1.31 10.50
CA PRO A 24 2.65 -1.33 9.15
C PRO A 24 1.13 -1.49 9.11
N VAL A 25 0.55 -2.37 9.94
CA VAL A 25 -0.90 -2.59 9.99
C VAL A 25 -1.62 -1.39 10.59
N ALA A 26 -1.11 -0.79 11.66
CA ALA A 26 -1.68 0.41 12.25
C ALA A 26 -1.67 1.58 11.26
N VAL A 27 -0.56 1.77 10.53
CA VAL A 27 -0.46 2.76 9.47
C VAL A 27 -1.43 2.46 8.32
N THR A 28 -1.62 1.19 7.97
CA THR A 28 -2.58 0.81 6.92
C THR A 28 -4.00 1.21 7.31
N CYS A 29 -4.39 1.05 8.58
CA CYS A 29 -5.67 1.52 9.09
C CYS A 29 -5.79 3.05 8.99
N TYR A 30 -4.75 3.78 9.40
CA TYR A 30 -4.70 5.25 9.29
C TYR A 30 -4.82 5.72 7.83
N TRP A 31 -4.07 5.10 6.93
CA TRP A 31 -4.09 5.39 5.50
C TRP A 31 -5.51 5.21 4.92
N ILE A 32 -6.19 4.11 5.24
CA ILE A 32 -7.56 3.87 4.80
C ILE A 32 -8.49 4.99 5.25
N PHE A 33 -8.37 5.42 6.51
CA PHE A 33 -9.22 6.47 7.07
C PHE A 33 -9.00 7.82 6.38
N CYS A 34 -7.73 8.22 6.22
CA CYS A 34 -7.32 9.55 5.79
C CYS A 34 -7.15 9.73 4.27
N ALA A 35 -7.00 8.64 3.50
CA ALA A 35 -6.68 8.75 2.08
C ALA A 35 -7.76 9.48 1.27
N GLU A 36 -7.29 10.29 0.32
CA GLU A 36 -8.09 10.96 -0.70
C GLU A 36 -7.39 10.83 -2.06
N PRO A 37 -8.00 10.20 -3.08
CA PRO A 37 -9.32 9.56 -3.07
C PRO A 37 -9.37 8.33 -2.16
N LYS A 38 -10.60 7.88 -1.81
CA LYS A 38 -10.79 6.71 -0.93
C LYS A 38 -10.13 5.46 -1.52
N VAL A 39 -9.45 4.71 -0.64
CA VAL A 39 -8.79 3.45 -0.97
C VAL A 39 -9.82 2.46 -1.51
N LYS A 40 -9.50 1.79 -2.63
CA LYS A 40 -10.33 0.73 -3.22
C LYS A 40 -9.97 -0.62 -2.57
N LEU A 41 -10.93 -1.56 -2.52
CA LEU A 41 -10.70 -2.88 -1.92
C LEU A 41 -9.50 -3.61 -2.53
N HIS A 42 -9.37 -3.61 -3.86
CA HIS A 42 -8.24 -4.25 -4.53
C HIS A 42 -6.88 -3.61 -4.18
N GLN A 43 -6.83 -2.31 -3.87
CA GLN A 43 -5.59 -1.65 -3.42
C GLN A 43 -5.20 -2.14 -2.02
N LEU A 44 -6.16 -2.25 -1.11
CA LEU A 44 -5.93 -2.83 0.21
C LEU A 44 -5.47 -4.29 0.12
N LYS A 45 -6.20 -5.14 -0.62
CA LYS A 45 -5.84 -6.56 -0.77
C LYS A 45 -4.46 -6.73 -1.39
N ALA A 46 -4.12 -5.96 -2.43
CA ALA A 46 -2.80 -5.98 -3.05
C ALA A 46 -1.68 -5.62 -2.07
N LEU A 47 -1.89 -4.59 -1.25
CA LEU A 47 -0.94 -4.18 -0.22
C LEU A 47 -0.74 -5.28 0.82
N LEU A 48 -1.82 -5.88 1.33
CA LEU A 48 -1.74 -6.95 2.33
C LEU A 48 -1.07 -8.22 1.78
N LEU A 49 -1.41 -8.63 0.56
CA LEU A 49 -0.73 -9.73 -0.12
C LEU A 49 0.76 -9.45 -0.27
N MET A 50 1.12 -8.21 -0.61
CA MET A 50 2.51 -7.81 -0.75
C MET A 50 3.27 -7.89 0.59
N ILE A 51 2.67 -7.46 1.70
CA ILE A 51 3.26 -7.62 3.05
C ILE A 51 3.49 -9.10 3.39
N VAL A 52 2.51 -9.96 3.08
CA VAL A 52 2.62 -11.41 3.33
C VAL A 52 3.68 -12.06 2.44
N SER A 53 3.84 -11.62 1.20
CA SER A 53 4.94 -12.07 0.32
C SER A 53 6.31 -11.73 0.90
N GLY A 54 6.46 -10.58 1.56
CA GLY A 54 7.66 -10.22 2.30
C GLY A 54 7.96 -11.16 3.47
N GLU A 55 6.91 -11.58 4.20
CA GLU A 55 7.03 -12.57 5.28
C GLU A 55 7.37 -13.97 4.79
N LEU A 56 6.83 -14.38 3.65
CA LEU A 56 7.24 -15.62 3.03
C LEU A 56 8.74 -15.61 2.74
N HIS A 57 9.26 -14.54 2.13
CA HIS A 57 10.68 -14.42 1.86
C HIS A 57 11.53 -14.44 3.15
N ARG A 58 11.00 -13.96 4.28
CA ARG A 58 11.68 -14.07 5.59
C ARG A 58 11.82 -15.52 6.05
N ILE A 59 10.81 -16.36 5.85
CA ILE A 59 10.81 -17.78 6.23
C ILE A 59 11.55 -18.65 5.20
N THR A 60 11.56 -18.26 3.94
CA THR A 60 12.27 -18.95 2.85
C THR A 60 13.77 -19.02 3.05
N ASN A 61 14.34 -18.08 3.80
CA ASN A 61 15.78 -18.03 4.11
C ASN A 61 16.17 -18.87 5.35
N ASP A 62 15.23 -19.58 5.98
CA ASP A 62 15.49 -20.47 7.12
C ASP A 62 15.89 -21.89 6.64
N PRO A 63 16.99 -22.48 7.15
CA PRO A 63 17.45 -23.81 6.76
C PRO A 63 16.46 -24.97 7.02
N GLY A 64 15.34 -24.76 7.73
CA GLY A 64 14.28 -25.75 7.97
C GLY A 64 13.14 -25.81 6.93
N MET A 65 13.40 -25.38 5.69
CA MET A 65 12.41 -25.05 4.67
C MET A 65 11.47 -26.19 4.24
N SER A 66 10.18 -25.85 4.08
CA SER A 66 9.19 -26.70 3.40
C SER A 66 9.24 -26.47 1.87
N PRO A 67 9.22 -27.52 1.02
CA PRO A 67 9.25 -27.40 -0.44
C PRO A 67 8.20 -26.44 -1.00
N ASN A 68 7.04 -26.37 -0.36
CA ASN A 68 5.91 -25.53 -0.75
C ASN A 68 6.25 -24.04 -0.71
N ASN A 69 7.03 -23.59 0.28
CA ASN A 69 7.42 -22.19 0.40
C ASN A 69 8.42 -21.80 -0.70
N THR A 70 9.23 -22.74 -1.20
CA THR A 70 10.17 -22.50 -2.30
C THR A 70 9.40 -22.28 -3.59
N ILE A 71 8.44 -23.17 -3.88
CA ILE A 71 7.56 -23.08 -5.07
C ILE A 71 6.83 -21.73 -5.08
N LEU A 72 6.26 -21.36 -3.94
CA LEU A 72 5.55 -20.09 -3.79
C LEU A 72 6.47 -18.86 -3.96
N GLY A 73 7.71 -18.95 -3.47
CA GLY A 73 8.72 -17.92 -3.70
C GLY A 73 9.06 -17.75 -5.19
N MET A 74 9.14 -18.86 -5.93
CA MET A 74 9.35 -18.85 -7.39
C MET A 74 8.15 -18.25 -8.12
N GLU A 75 6.92 -18.58 -7.73
CA GLU A 75 5.70 -18.00 -8.31
C GLU A 75 5.65 -16.48 -8.11
N ILE A 76 6.02 -15.98 -6.93
CA ILE A 76 6.16 -14.54 -6.67
C ILE A 76 7.24 -13.92 -7.56
N LEU A 77 8.37 -14.61 -7.78
CA LEU A 77 9.43 -14.14 -8.66
C LEU A 77 8.96 -14.04 -10.13
N GLU A 78 8.19 -15.02 -10.60
CA GLU A 78 7.57 -14.98 -11.92
C GLU A 78 6.60 -13.80 -12.07
N LEU A 79 5.80 -13.52 -11.02
CA LEU A 79 4.92 -12.34 -10.99
C LEU A 79 5.70 -11.02 -11.09
N ILE A 80 6.89 -10.93 -10.50
CA ILE A 80 7.74 -9.73 -10.57
C ILE A 80 8.27 -9.51 -11.99
N HIS A 81 8.59 -10.59 -12.72
CA HIS A 81 9.13 -10.51 -14.08
C HIS A 81 8.05 -10.32 -15.16
N ALA A 82 6.77 -10.54 -14.83
CA ALA A 82 5.67 -10.31 -15.75
C ALA A 82 5.50 -8.82 -16.07
N GLN A 83 5.22 -8.50 -17.34
CA GLN A 83 5.06 -7.12 -17.78
C GLN A 83 3.83 -6.48 -17.12
N ASN A 84 4.03 -5.30 -16.54
CA ASN A 84 3.02 -4.62 -15.75
C ASN A 84 2.43 -3.46 -16.57
N ASN A 85 1.10 -3.38 -16.63
CA ASN A 85 0.48 -2.13 -17.09
C ASN A 85 0.69 -1.04 -16.01
N PHE A 86 0.65 0.24 -16.37
CA PHE A 86 0.77 1.29 -15.36
C PHE A 86 -0.62 1.84 -15.02
N ASP A 87 -1.06 1.67 -13.78
CA ASP A 87 -2.31 2.26 -13.27
C ASP A 87 -1.94 3.45 -12.36
N LEU A 88 -2.22 4.66 -12.85
CA LEU A 88 -1.88 5.91 -12.18
C LEU A 88 -2.61 6.07 -10.84
N ASP A 89 -3.89 5.66 -10.76
CA ASP A 89 -4.67 5.73 -9.52
C ASP A 89 -4.07 4.82 -8.46
N ALA A 90 -3.67 3.61 -8.85
CA ALA A 90 -3.00 2.67 -7.95
C ALA A 90 -1.65 3.22 -7.49
N ALA A 91 -0.85 3.78 -8.40
CA ALA A 91 0.45 4.35 -8.08
C ALA A 91 0.31 5.48 -7.05
N HIS A 92 -0.64 6.39 -7.27
CA HIS A 92 -0.91 7.48 -6.35
C HIS A 92 -1.35 6.97 -4.96
N SER A 93 -2.25 5.98 -4.95
CA SER A 93 -2.76 5.38 -3.71
C SER A 93 -1.65 4.70 -2.89
N PHE A 94 -0.77 3.92 -3.54
CA PHE A 94 0.36 3.29 -2.87
C PHE A 94 1.45 4.29 -2.46
N CYS A 95 1.62 5.41 -3.19
CA CYS A 95 2.47 6.51 -2.74
C CYS A 95 1.91 7.16 -1.45
N GLN A 96 0.59 7.36 -1.34
CA GLN A 96 0.00 7.85 -0.09
C GLN A 96 0.26 6.91 1.08
N TRP A 97 0.13 5.59 0.88
CA TRP A 97 0.45 4.61 1.91
C TRP A 97 1.93 4.68 2.32
N GLN A 98 2.85 4.74 1.36
CA GLN A 98 4.28 4.87 1.63
C GLN A 98 4.60 6.15 2.42
N CYS A 99 3.97 7.28 2.10
CA CYS A 99 4.09 8.52 2.87
C CYS A 99 3.56 8.34 4.31
N CYS A 100 2.41 7.68 4.48
CA CYS A 100 1.87 7.37 5.80
C CYS A 100 2.82 6.47 6.61
N LEU A 101 3.44 5.48 5.96
CA LEU A 101 4.42 4.59 6.59
C LEU A 101 5.67 5.35 7.03
N GLN A 102 6.19 6.20 6.16
CA GLN A 102 7.35 7.03 6.47
C GLN A 102 7.09 7.94 7.67
N MET A 103 5.96 8.64 7.69
CA MET A 103 5.61 9.51 8.82
C MET A 103 5.31 8.70 10.09
N GLY A 104 4.69 7.53 9.97
CA GLY A 104 4.46 6.62 11.08
C GLY A 104 5.76 6.09 11.70
N LEU A 105 6.77 5.81 10.87
CA LEU A 105 8.11 5.42 11.34
C LEU A 105 8.80 6.55 12.09
N TYR A 106 8.81 7.77 11.53
CA TYR A 106 9.39 8.92 12.21
C TYR A 106 8.70 9.21 13.55
N LEU A 107 7.37 9.10 13.60
CA LEU A 107 6.64 9.25 14.85
C LEU A 107 6.96 8.12 15.84
N ASN A 108 7.08 6.88 15.38
CA ASN A 108 7.50 5.74 16.23
C ASN A 108 8.90 6.01 16.83
N GLN A 109 9.85 6.46 16.02
CA GLN A 109 11.22 6.78 16.46
C GLN A 109 11.24 7.94 17.45
N LEU A 110 10.50 9.02 17.17
CA LEU A 110 10.39 10.19 18.04
C LEU A 110 9.86 9.81 19.43
N LEU A 111 8.97 8.81 19.50
CA LEU A 111 8.38 8.31 20.73
C LEU A 111 9.20 7.18 21.39
N CYS A 112 10.48 7.05 21.04
CA CYS A 112 11.39 6.02 21.53
C CYS A 112 10.96 4.59 21.18
N THR A 113 10.56 4.38 19.92
CA THR A 113 10.28 3.08 19.28
C THR A 113 9.34 2.15 20.07
N PRO A 114 8.14 2.62 20.44
CA PRO A 114 7.20 1.81 21.21
C PRO A 114 6.66 0.58 20.45
N LEU A 115 6.73 0.58 19.11
CA LEU A 115 6.50 -0.60 18.27
C LEU A 115 7.78 -1.02 17.55
N SER A 116 7.91 -2.31 17.27
CA SER A 116 9.03 -2.86 16.48
C SER A 116 9.03 -2.31 15.06
N GLU A 117 10.20 -1.91 14.58
CA GLU A 117 10.37 -1.44 13.21
C GLU A 117 10.35 -2.60 12.21
N PRO A 118 9.64 -2.47 11.08
CA PRO A 118 9.63 -3.47 10.01
C PRO A 118 10.90 -3.42 9.17
N ASP A 119 11.25 -4.56 8.55
CA ASP A 119 12.25 -4.60 7.47
C ASP A 119 11.65 -4.03 6.18
N LEU A 120 11.95 -2.76 5.87
CA LEU A 120 11.41 -2.06 4.71
C LEU A 120 11.79 -2.70 3.38
N SER A 121 12.94 -3.39 3.31
CA SER A 121 13.42 -4.03 2.07
C SER A 121 12.52 -5.20 1.66
N ARG A 122 11.85 -5.83 2.63
CA ARG A 122 10.91 -6.94 2.43
C ARG A 122 9.46 -6.48 2.49
N LEU A 123 9.19 -5.43 3.25
CA LEU A 123 7.84 -4.94 3.48
C LEU A 123 7.20 -4.35 2.23
N TYR A 124 7.95 -3.76 1.29
CA TYR A 124 7.38 -3.10 0.10
C TYR A 124 8.19 -3.33 -1.18
N SER A 125 7.51 -3.80 -2.23
CA SER A 125 8.01 -3.80 -3.62
C SER A 125 6.97 -3.20 -4.56
N GLY A 126 7.32 -2.09 -5.20
CA GLY A 126 6.44 -1.38 -6.13
C GLY A 126 6.01 -2.26 -7.32
N THR A 127 6.94 -3.00 -7.92
CA THR A 127 6.64 -3.90 -9.04
C THR A 127 5.62 -4.97 -8.63
N LEU A 128 5.84 -5.59 -7.46
CA LEU A 128 4.98 -6.67 -6.97
C LEU A 128 3.60 -6.15 -6.60
N VAL A 129 3.48 -5.06 -5.83
CA VAL A 129 2.16 -4.56 -5.38
C VAL A 129 1.29 -4.14 -6.57
N HIS A 130 1.89 -3.55 -7.61
CA HIS A 130 1.18 -3.18 -8.82
C HIS A 130 0.73 -4.41 -9.61
N ARG A 131 1.56 -5.47 -9.66
CA ARG A 131 1.17 -6.73 -10.31
C ARG A 131 0.01 -7.39 -9.57
N LEU A 132 0.13 -7.53 -8.25
CA LEU A 132 -0.92 -8.09 -7.40
C LEU A 132 -2.24 -7.34 -7.57
N TYR A 133 -2.19 -6.01 -7.64
CA TYR A 133 -3.36 -5.17 -7.88
C TYR A 133 -4.01 -5.43 -9.25
N GLN A 134 -3.22 -5.62 -10.31
CA GLN A 134 -3.75 -5.94 -11.64
C GLN A 134 -4.37 -7.32 -11.72
N GLU A 135 -3.71 -8.29 -11.11
CA GLU A 135 -4.25 -9.63 -11.05
C GLU A 135 -5.56 -9.65 -10.28
N LEU A 136 -5.63 -9.01 -9.11
CA LEU A 136 -6.87 -8.90 -8.34
C LEU A 136 -8.01 -8.23 -9.12
N LYS A 137 -7.70 -7.27 -10.01
CA LYS A 137 -8.68 -6.66 -10.90
C LYS A 137 -9.18 -7.61 -12.00
N SER A 138 -8.33 -8.52 -12.45
CA SER A 138 -8.56 -9.36 -13.64
C SER A 138 -9.15 -10.72 -13.25
N THR A 139 -8.64 -11.31 -12.17
CA THR A 139 -8.97 -12.64 -11.69
C THR A 139 -8.93 -12.66 -10.15
N PRO A 140 -10.01 -13.06 -9.45
CA PRO A 140 -10.02 -13.14 -7.99
C PRO A 140 -9.10 -14.25 -7.42
N SER A 141 -8.48 -15.06 -8.30
CA SER A 141 -7.64 -16.21 -7.91
C SER A 141 -6.37 -15.84 -7.15
N VAL A 142 -5.88 -14.60 -7.23
CA VAL A 142 -4.65 -14.19 -6.55
C VAL A 142 -4.79 -14.10 -5.04
N GLU A 143 -6.01 -14.11 -4.50
CA GLU A 143 -6.22 -14.34 -3.06
C GLU A 143 -5.81 -15.75 -2.63
N ASN A 144 -5.72 -16.70 -3.58
CA ASN A 144 -5.21 -18.06 -3.36
C ASN A 144 -3.72 -18.20 -3.68
N LEU A 145 -2.98 -17.10 -3.90
CA LEU A 145 -1.53 -17.12 -4.16
C LEU A 145 -0.82 -18.01 -3.13
N PHE A 146 -1.21 -17.90 -1.86
CA PHE A 146 -0.61 -18.65 -0.77
C PHE A 146 -1.20 -20.04 -0.53
N SER A 147 -1.95 -20.61 -1.48
CA SER A 147 -2.65 -21.92 -1.34
C SER A 147 -1.75 -23.05 -0.84
N LEU A 148 -0.46 -23.03 -1.19
CA LEU A 148 0.54 -24.02 -0.79
C LEU A 148 1.07 -23.84 0.65
N SER A 149 0.76 -22.73 1.31
CA SER A 149 1.26 -22.36 2.64
C SER A 149 0.13 -21.91 3.57
N PRO A 150 -0.44 -22.82 4.40
CA PRO A 150 -1.52 -22.49 5.34
C PRO A 150 -1.16 -21.35 6.30
N LYS A 151 0.12 -21.24 6.69
CA LYS A 151 0.62 -20.16 7.54
C LYS A 151 0.47 -18.78 6.89
N MET A 152 0.75 -18.68 5.60
CA MET A 152 0.66 -17.41 4.86
C MET A 152 -0.80 -17.02 4.59
N ILE A 153 -1.65 -18.00 4.28
CA ILE A 153 -3.10 -17.78 4.17
C ILE A 153 -3.65 -17.27 5.50
N GLN A 154 -3.29 -17.92 6.61
CA GLN A 154 -3.72 -17.52 7.94
C GLN A 154 -3.24 -16.11 8.27
N LEU A 155 -1.98 -15.78 7.98
CA LEU A 155 -1.46 -14.44 8.19
C LEU A 155 -2.25 -13.41 7.37
N TYR A 156 -2.45 -13.66 6.07
CA TYR A 156 -3.24 -12.78 5.20
C TYR A 156 -4.66 -12.54 5.76
N GLN A 157 -5.35 -13.60 6.19
CA GLN A 157 -6.68 -13.51 6.79
C GLN A 157 -6.66 -12.71 8.10
N VAL A 158 -5.68 -12.94 8.96
CA VAL A 158 -5.52 -12.17 10.21
C VAL A 158 -5.29 -10.69 9.92
N LEU A 159 -4.42 -10.35 8.96
CA LEU A 159 -4.19 -8.96 8.55
C LEU A 159 -5.47 -8.31 8.01
N LEU A 160 -6.15 -8.98 7.08
CA LEU A 160 -7.36 -8.47 6.45
C LEU A 160 -8.48 -8.25 7.48
N ASN A 161 -8.80 -9.27 8.29
CA ASN A 161 -9.83 -9.17 9.32
C ASN A 161 -9.52 -8.10 10.36
N THR A 162 -8.24 -7.91 10.70
CA THR A 162 -7.82 -6.88 11.65
C THR A 162 -8.07 -5.49 11.08
N VAL A 163 -7.66 -5.25 9.83
CA VAL A 163 -7.91 -3.97 9.16
C VAL A 163 -9.41 -3.73 9.00
N GLU A 164 -10.16 -4.74 8.58
CA GLU A 164 -11.62 -4.65 8.41
C GLU A 164 -12.35 -4.40 9.74
N SER A 165 -11.89 -4.96 10.85
CA SER A 165 -12.48 -4.73 12.17
C SER A 165 -12.14 -3.36 12.75
N THR A 166 -11.00 -2.79 12.34
CA THR A 166 -10.53 -1.47 12.79
C THR A 166 -11.18 -0.34 12.00
N VAL A 167 -11.52 -0.59 10.73
CA VAL A 167 -12.13 0.38 9.82
C VAL A 167 -13.66 0.24 9.87
N SER A 168 -14.40 1.34 10.04
CA SER A 168 -15.87 1.32 10.15
C SER A 168 -16.55 0.56 8.99
N PRO A 169 -17.60 -0.25 9.23
CA PRO A 169 -18.28 -1.03 8.20
C PRO A 169 -18.86 -0.17 7.05
N ASP A 170 -19.21 1.10 7.32
CA ASP A 170 -19.66 2.05 6.29
C ASP A 170 -18.57 2.33 5.24
N PHE A 171 -17.31 2.27 5.64
CA PHE A 171 -16.16 2.50 4.78
C PHE A 171 -15.93 1.29 3.86
N ILE A 172 -16.04 0.09 4.40
CA ILE A 172 -15.93 -1.17 3.64
C ILE A 172 -17.09 -1.31 2.65
N GLN A 173 -18.29 -0.89 3.06
CA GLN A 173 -19.45 -0.89 2.18
C GLN A 173 -19.28 0.09 1.00
N LYS A 174 -18.60 1.24 1.21
CA LYS A 174 -18.22 2.15 0.12
C LYS A 174 -17.13 1.55 -0.78
N MET A 175 -16.16 0.82 -0.21
CA MET A 175 -15.10 0.13 -0.97
C MET A 175 -15.65 -0.94 -1.93
N THR A 176 -16.77 -1.59 -1.57
CA THR A 176 -17.42 -2.65 -2.36
C THR A 176 -18.43 -2.12 -3.39
N LYS A 177 -18.97 -0.91 -3.21
CA LYS A 177 -20.08 -0.34 -4.00
C LYS A 177 -19.67 0.48 -5.24
N THR A 178 -18.42 0.44 -5.69
CA THR A 178 -17.98 1.24 -6.85
C THR A 178 -18.52 0.69 -8.20
N LYS A 179 -19.83 0.79 -8.44
CA LYS A 179 -20.41 0.83 -9.78
C LYS A 179 -20.50 2.31 -10.21
N SER A 180 -19.85 2.58 -11.34
CA SER A 180 -19.79 3.80 -12.13
C SER A 180 -20.95 4.80 -11.94
N GLU A 181 -20.64 5.99 -11.42
CA GLU A 181 -21.38 7.20 -11.79
C GLU A 181 -20.60 7.93 -12.90
N PRO A 182 -21.22 8.20 -14.06
CA PRO A 182 -20.58 8.96 -15.12
C PRO A 182 -20.47 10.43 -14.71
N CYS A 183 -19.24 10.91 -14.57
CA CYS A 183 -18.98 12.32 -14.28
C CYS A 183 -19.48 13.18 -15.45
N LYS A 184 -20.60 13.90 -15.25
CA LYS A 184 -21.15 14.86 -16.21
C LYS A 184 -20.11 15.96 -16.46
N LYS A 185 -19.58 16.01 -17.69
CA LYS A 185 -18.68 17.07 -18.18
C LYS A 185 -19.35 18.44 -18.00
N LYS A 186 -18.93 19.22 -17.01
CA LYS A 186 -19.24 20.65 -16.95
C LYS A 186 -18.29 21.39 -17.90
N LYS A 187 -18.84 21.97 -18.96
CA LYS A 187 -18.14 22.86 -19.90
C LYS A 187 -17.50 24.03 -19.13
N ALA A 188 -16.18 24.14 -19.15
CA ALA A 188 -15.47 25.32 -18.68
C ALA A 188 -15.56 26.42 -19.76
N SER A 189 -16.19 27.54 -19.42
CA SER A 189 -16.21 28.76 -20.22
C SER A 189 -14.93 29.55 -19.96
N ASN A 190 -14.21 29.86 -21.04
CA ASN A 190 -12.98 30.65 -21.04
C ASN A 190 -13.24 32.07 -20.53
N LYS A 191 -12.59 32.46 -19.42
CA LYS A 191 -12.42 33.88 -19.07
C LYS A 191 -10.99 34.12 -18.61
N LYS A 192 -10.19 34.69 -19.51
CA LYS A 192 -8.83 35.22 -19.26
C LYS A 192 -8.84 36.11 -18.02
N LYS A 193 -8.02 35.78 -17.02
CA LYS A 193 -7.57 36.72 -15.99
C LYS A 193 -6.04 36.73 -15.94
N LYS A 194 -5.49 37.94 -16.08
CA LYS A 194 -4.08 38.29 -16.04
C LYS A 194 -3.68 38.51 -14.58
N ALA A 195 -2.59 37.89 -14.12
CA ALA A 195 -1.92 38.19 -12.84
C ALA A 195 -0.41 38.03 -13.05
N ILE A 196 0.33 39.13 -13.18
CA ILE A 196 1.13 39.80 -12.13
C ILE A 196 2.31 38.93 -11.67
N ARG A 197 3.51 39.35 -12.10
CA ARG A 197 4.84 38.88 -11.69
C ARG A 197 5.09 39.27 -10.23
N CYS A 198 5.51 38.32 -9.39
CA CYS A 198 6.22 38.60 -8.14
C CYS A 198 7.41 37.64 -8.00
N ALA A 199 8.45 38.15 -7.33
CA ALA A 199 9.86 37.78 -7.45
C ALA A 199 10.26 36.41 -6.87
N VAL A 200 11.36 35.89 -7.42
CA VAL A 200 12.12 34.72 -7.00
C VAL A 200 13.01 35.08 -5.81
N PRO A 201 13.13 34.20 -4.79
CA PRO A 201 14.35 34.08 -4.01
C PRO A 201 15.15 32.86 -4.47
N GLU A 202 16.44 33.08 -4.73
CA GLU A 202 17.44 32.09 -5.11
C GLU A 202 17.82 31.21 -3.91
N THR A 203 17.57 29.91 -4.02
CA THR A 203 18.41 28.86 -3.42
C THR A 203 18.39 27.63 -4.34
N GLN A 204 19.33 27.60 -5.30
CA GLN A 204 19.83 26.37 -5.94
C GLN A 204 20.67 25.61 -4.88
N HIS A 205 20.80 24.28 -4.81
CA HIS A 205 20.89 23.27 -5.86
C HIS A 205 20.76 21.86 -5.23
N LEU A 206 20.49 20.84 -6.07
CA LEU A 206 20.49 19.38 -5.81
C LEU A 206 19.18 18.70 -5.36
N CYS A 207 18.14 18.80 -6.19
CA CYS A 207 17.35 17.62 -6.55
C CYS A 207 16.53 17.92 -7.81
N ASN A 208 17.19 17.97 -8.96
CA ASN A 208 16.49 18.19 -10.24
C ASN A 208 16.73 17.03 -11.21
N VAL A 209 16.19 15.87 -10.86
CA VAL A 209 15.93 14.81 -11.84
C VAL A 209 14.47 14.38 -11.67
N ASN A 210 13.56 15.13 -12.28
CA ASN A 210 12.19 14.68 -12.46
C ASN A 210 12.20 13.45 -13.38
N ARG A 211 12.23 12.25 -12.79
CA ARG A 211 12.19 10.94 -13.47
C ARG A 211 11.08 10.81 -14.53
N PHE A 212 10.01 11.59 -14.41
CA PHE A 212 8.87 11.57 -15.32
C PHE A 212 8.99 12.50 -16.53
N ALA A 213 10.10 13.23 -16.68
CA ALA A 213 10.31 14.13 -17.81
C ALA A 213 10.29 13.41 -19.18
N SER A 214 10.64 12.11 -19.21
CA SER A 214 10.66 11.29 -20.43
C SER A 214 9.28 10.81 -20.90
N LEU A 215 8.19 11.12 -20.17
CA LEU A 215 6.83 10.71 -20.54
C LEU A 215 6.04 11.79 -21.30
N ARG A 216 6.70 12.83 -21.81
CA ARG A 216 6.04 13.77 -22.73
C ARG A 216 5.86 13.06 -24.07
N VAL A 217 4.61 12.72 -24.37
CA VAL A 217 4.17 12.34 -25.71
C VAL A 217 4.00 13.65 -26.47
N ASP A 218 4.71 13.82 -27.58
CA ASP A 218 4.54 14.97 -28.47
C ASP A 218 3.13 14.90 -29.10
N ASP A 219 2.40 16.02 -29.03
CA ASP A 219 1.08 16.22 -29.66
C ASP A 219 1.18 16.26 -31.19
#